data_AF-A0A4V0I0J4-F1
#
_entry.id   AF-A0A4V0I0J4-F1
#
_cell.length_a   1.000
_cell.length_b   1.000
_cell.length_c   1.000
_cell.angle_alpha   90.00
_cell.angle_beta   90.00
_cell.angle_gamma   90.00
#
_symmetry.space_group_name_H-M   'P 1'
#
loop_
_entity.id
_entity.type
_entity.pdbx_description
1 polymer ?
#
loop_
_entity_poly.entity_id
_entity_poly.type
_entity_poly.pdbx_seq_one_letter_code
_entity_poly.pdbx_strand_id
1 'polypeptide(L)'
;MTYLSERTMTTLAAFVEATACEVWDDARVRLVTPRGNWEPLGEEIDELVGRGWLRCDGDRVEATEAGRYWCRRWLAQPKGNGR
;
A
#
# COMPACT_ATOMS: atom_id res chain seq x y z
N MET A 1 4.17 19.56 3.32
CA MET A 1 3.68 18.34 2.63
C MET A 1 4.74 17.28 2.84
N THR A 2 4.56 16.39 3.81
CA THR A 2 5.55 15.37 4.17
C THR A 2 5.54 14.27 3.10
N TYR A 3 6.70 13.96 2.56
CA TYR A 3 6.87 12.85 1.62
C TYR A 3 6.63 11.52 2.35
N LEU A 4 5.90 10.61 1.70
CA LEU A 4 5.73 9.24 2.21
C LEU A 4 7.08 8.51 2.20
N SER A 5 7.29 7.66 3.20
CA SER A 5 8.46 6.79 3.21
C SER A 5 8.43 5.83 2.02
N GLU A 6 9.60 5.37 1.56
CA GLU A 6 9.68 4.35 0.51
C GLU A 6 8.93 3.07 0.91
N ARG A 7 8.95 2.74 2.20
CA ARG A 7 8.21 1.58 2.75
C ARG A 7 6.70 1.77 2.64
N THR A 8 6.16 2.93 3.02
CA THR A 8 4.72 3.22 2.89
C THR A 8 4.28 3.20 1.43
N MET A 9 5.13 3.70 0.52
CA MET A 9 4.86 3.60 -0.93
C MET A 9 4.93 2.16 -1.45
N THR A 10 5.82 1.34 -0.88
CA THR A 10 5.88 -0.11 -1.17
C THR A 10 4.63 -0.82 -0.67
N THR A 11 4.11 -0.46 0.51
CA THR A 11 2.82 -0.94 1.03
C THR A 11 1.68 -0.60 0.06
N LEU A 12 1.60 0.64 -0.43
CA LEU A 12 0.61 0.99 -1.45
C LEU A 12 0.75 0.14 -2.72
N ALA A 13 1.98 -0.09 -3.19
CA ALA A 13 2.22 -0.94 -4.35
C ALA A 13 1.76 -2.38 -4.11
N ALA A 14 2.04 -2.94 -2.93
CA ALA A 14 1.59 -4.26 -2.53
C ALA A 14 0.05 -4.36 -2.56
N PHE A 15 -0.67 -3.36 -2.05
CA PHE A 15 -2.15 -3.32 -2.14
C PHE A 15 -2.68 -3.26 -3.58
N VAL A 16 -1.94 -2.63 -4.50
CA VAL A 16 -2.33 -2.52 -5.91
C VAL A 16 -2.14 -3.83 -6.66
N GLU A 17 -1.09 -4.59 -6.34
CA GLU A 17 -0.75 -5.87 -7.00
C GLU A 17 -1.25 -7.12 -6.26
N ALA A 18 -1.76 -6.97 -5.04
CA ALA A 18 -2.24 -8.09 -4.23
C ALA A 18 -3.32 -8.89 -4.94
N THR A 19 -3.15 -10.21 -4.95
CA THR A 19 -4.16 -11.17 -5.44
C THR A 19 -5.09 -11.61 -4.32
N ALA A 20 -4.66 -11.48 -3.06
CA ALA A 20 -5.48 -11.69 -1.88
C ALA A 20 -5.05 -10.73 -0.76
N CYS A 21 -6.03 -10.35 0.07
CA CYS A 21 -5.84 -9.57 1.28
C CYS A 21 -6.53 -10.33 2.41
N GLU A 22 -5.76 -10.71 3.43
CA GLU A 22 -6.26 -11.37 4.62
C GLU A 22 -6.15 -10.41 5.80
N VAL A 23 -7.22 -10.26 6.56
CA VAL A 23 -7.27 -9.46 7.78
C VAL A 23 -7.56 -10.41 8.93
N TRP A 24 -6.71 -10.39 9.96
CA TRP A 24 -6.84 -11.23 11.14
C TRP A 24 -7.50 -10.47 12.30
N ASP A 25 -7.99 -11.22 13.30
CA ASP A 25 -8.74 -10.68 14.46
C ASP A 25 -7.94 -9.70 15.32
N ASP A 26 -6.61 -9.74 15.24
CA ASP A 26 -5.69 -8.82 15.91
C ASP A 26 -5.37 -7.56 15.07
N ALA A 27 -6.17 -7.31 14.02
CA ALA A 27 -6.03 -6.22 13.05
C ALA A 27 -4.74 -6.27 12.22
N ARG A 28 -4.01 -7.39 12.21
CA ARG A 28 -2.91 -7.59 11.27
C ARG A 28 -3.46 -7.86 9.87
N VAL A 29 -2.79 -7.30 8.88
CA VAL A 29 -3.11 -7.50 7.47
C VAL A 29 -1.98 -8.26 6.79
N ARG A 30 -2.32 -9.24 5.96
CA ARG A 30 -1.39 -9.93 5.06
C ARG A 30 -1.85 -9.77 3.62
N LEU A 31 -0.95 -9.30 2.78
CA LEU A 31 -1.14 -9.20 1.34
C LEU A 31 -0.38 -10.33 0.66
N VAL A 32 -1.07 -11.10 -0.19
CA VAL A 32 -0.45 -12.05 -1.08
C VAL A 32 -0.21 -11.35 -2.41
N THR A 33 1.05 -11.16 -2.78
CA THR A 33 1.45 -10.51 -4.05
C THR A 33 2.15 -11.51 -4.95
N PRO A 34 2.29 -11.24 -6.27
CA PRO A 34 3.11 -12.04 -7.17
C PRO A 34 4.59 -12.15 -6.74
N ARG A 35 5.06 -11.26 -5.85
CA ARG A 35 6.44 -11.21 -5.36
C ARG A 35 6.62 -11.86 -3.99
N GLY A 36 5.53 -12.36 -3.40
CA GLY A 36 5.51 -12.96 -2.06
C GLY A 36 4.52 -12.26 -1.13
N ASN A 37 4.60 -12.60 0.15
CA ASN A 37 3.71 -12.01 1.15
C ASN A 37 4.26 -10.65 1.61
N TRP A 38 3.37 -9.69 1.86
CA TRP A 38 3.68 -8.42 2.45
C TRP A 38 2.78 -8.17 3.67
N GLU A 39 3.38 -7.79 4.79
CA GLU A 39 2.68 -7.46 6.02
C GLU A 39 2.87 -5.96 6.30
N PRO A 40 1.89 -5.13 5.91
CA PRO A 40 1.94 -3.69 6.18
C PRO A 40 1.80 -3.40 7.68
N LEU A 41 2.44 -2.32 8.12
CA LEU A 41 2.26 -1.81 9.48
C LEU A 41 0.93 -1.06 9.57
N GLY A 42 0.28 -1.09 10.74
CA GLY A 42 -0.98 -0.36 10.97
C GLY A 42 -0.85 1.14 10.63
N GLU A 43 0.25 1.77 11.04
CA GLU A 43 0.51 3.18 10.74
C GLU A 43 0.64 3.50 9.24
N GLU A 44 1.11 2.55 8.44
CA GLU A 44 1.20 2.70 6.98
C GLU A 44 -0.20 2.67 6.35
N ILE A 45 -1.05 1.77 6.83
CA ILE A 45 -2.45 1.67 6.39
C ILE A 45 -3.19 2.94 6.79
N ASP A 46 -3.08 3.38 8.04
CA ASP A 46 -3.73 4.58 8.55
C ASP A 46 -3.30 5.83 7.77
N GLU A 47 -2.02 5.97 7.44
CA GLU A 47 -1.54 7.10 6.64
C GLU A 47 -2.14 7.06 5.21
N LEU A 48 -2.18 5.88 4.58
CA LEU A 48 -2.73 5.74 3.23
C LEU A 48 -4.27 5.91 3.20
N VAL A 49 -4.98 5.49 4.24
CA VAL A 49 -6.42 5.74 4.42
C VAL A 49 -6.69 7.21 4.68
N GLY A 50 -5.91 7.87 5.55
CA GLY A 50 -6.02 9.31 5.83
C GLY A 50 -5.80 10.17 4.58
N ARG A 51 -5.08 9.66 3.59
CA ARG A 51 -4.89 10.28 2.26
C ARG A 51 -5.97 9.92 1.24
N GLY A 52 -6.88 8.99 1.56
CA GLY A 52 -7.90 8.46 0.66
C GLY A 52 -7.35 7.53 -0.43
N TRP A 53 -6.15 6.98 -0.24
CA TRP A 53 -5.48 6.11 -1.22
C TRP A 53 -5.80 4.63 -0.99
N LEU A 54 -6.10 4.27 0.26
CA LEU A 54 -6.76 3.02 0.61
C LEU A 54 -8.16 3.30 1.13
N ARG A 55 -9.03 2.30 1.02
CA ARG A 55 -10.35 2.24 1.67
C ARG A 55 -10.41 0.98 2.52
N CYS A 56 -10.89 1.12 3.75
CA CYS A 56 -11.24 0.02 4.63
C CYS A 56 -12.76 -0.13 4.67
N ASP A 57 -13.26 -1.34 4.44
CA ASP A 57 -14.67 -1.70 4.53
C ASP A 57 -14.79 -3.05 5.26
N GLY A 58 -15.04 -3.00 6.57
CA GLY A 58 -15.04 -4.18 7.43
C GLY A 58 -13.68 -4.90 7.45
N ASP A 59 -13.68 -6.15 6.98
CA ASP A 59 -12.53 -7.05 6.86
C ASP A 59 -11.75 -6.88 5.55
N ARG A 60 -12.06 -5.84 4.76
CA ARG A 60 -11.44 -5.59 3.46
C ARG A 60 -10.70 -4.27 3.43
N VAL A 61 -9.46 -4.32 2.97
CA VAL A 61 -8.64 -3.14 2.67
C VAL A 61 -8.23 -3.17 1.21
N GLU A 62 -8.50 -2.11 0.46
CA GLU A 62 -8.19 -2.05 -0.97
C GLU A 62 -7.73 -0.68 -1.44
N ALA A 63 -6.92 -0.68 -2.51
CA ALA A 63 -6.47 0.56 -3.16
C ALA A 63 -7.60 1.23 -3.94
N THR A 64 -7.86 2.50 -3.62
CA THR A 64 -8.78 3.36 -4.36
C THR A 64 -8.22 3.72 -5.73
N GLU A 65 -9.02 4.34 -6.59
CA GLU A 65 -8.53 4.87 -7.88
C GLU A 65 -7.40 5.90 -7.67
N ALA A 66 -7.53 6.77 -6.66
CA ALA A 66 -6.50 7.72 -6.28
C ALA A 66 -5.22 7.01 -5.84
N GLY A 67 -5.32 5.96 -5.01
CA GLY A 67 -4.17 5.15 -4.61
C GLY A 67 -3.47 4.50 -5.80
N ARG A 68 -4.23 3.93 -6.74
CA ARG A 68 -3.69 3.34 -7.98
C ARG A 68 -3.01 4.38 -8.87
N TYR A 69 -3.54 5.61 -8.93
CA TYR A 69 -2.91 6.71 -9.66
C TYR A 69 -1.55 7.08 -9.05
N TRP A 70 -1.50 7.32 -7.73
CA TRP A 70 -0.27 7.73 -7.06
C TRP A 70 0.78 6.62 -7.02
N CYS A 71 0.37 5.37 -6.88
CA CYS A 71 1.25 4.21 -7.01
C CYS A 71 1.93 4.17 -8.38
N ARG A 72 1.15 4.29 -9.47
CA ARG A 72 1.70 4.31 -10.84
C ARG A 72 2.67 5.47 -11.04
N ARG A 73 2.31 6.66 -10.55
CA ARG A 73 3.17 7.85 -10.64
C ARG A 73 4.49 7.67 -9.90
N TRP A 74 4.48 7.04 -8.73
CA TRP A 74 5.70 6.77 -7.95
C TRP A 74 6.59 5.72 -8.62
N LEU A 75 6.01 4.62 -9.11
CA LEU A 75 6.74 3.57 -9.83
C LEU A 75 7.38 4.06 -11.14
N ALA A 76 6.76 5.04 -11.80
CA ALA A 76 7.27 5.65 -13.02
C ALA A 76 8.41 6.66 -12.78
N GLN A 77 8.68 7.05 -11.52
CA GLN A 77 9.81 7.93 -11.25
C GLN A 77 11.11 7.19 -11.56
N PRO A 78 12.09 7.85 -12.20
CA PRO A 78 13.41 7.27 -12.33
C PRO A 78 13.96 7.02 -10.92
N LYS A 79 14.03 5.75 -10.52
CA LYS A 79 14.79 5.36 -9.32
C LYS A 79 16.21 5.79 -9.61
N GLY A 80 16.66 6.85 -8.96
CA GLY A 80 17.92 7.51 -9.30
C GLY A 80 19.01 6.47 -9.49
N ASN A 81 19.67 6.50 -10.65
CA ASN A 81 20.96 5.84 -10.80
C ASN A 81 21.83 6.43 -9.70
N GLY A 82 22.18 5.60 -8.71
CA GLY A 82 23.15 5.95 -7.69
C GLY A 82 24.37 6.55 -8.37
N ARG A 83 24.58 7.85 -8.14
CA ARG A 83 25.85 8.52 -8.35
C ARG A 83 26.58 8.52 -7.03
#